data_AF-A0A1J1IB07-F1
#
_entry.id   AF-A0A1J1IB07-F1
#
_cell.length_a   1.000
_cell.length_b   1.000
_cell.length_c   1.000
_cell.angle_alpha   90.00
_cell.angle_beta   90.00
_cell.angle_gamma   90.00
#
_symmetry.space_group_name_H-M   'P 1'
#
loop_
_entity.id
_entity.type
_entity.pdbx_description
1 polymer ?
#
loop_
_entity_poly.entity_id
_entity_poly.type
_entity_poly.pdbx_seq_one_letter_code
_entity_poly.pdbx_strand_id
1 'polypeptide(L)'
;MFKFVRKSANFPFQICLMNDIRCLTNLNAHRFASTAAEKGKFSIKDEISDGRPLYLDAQATTPLDPRVLDRMMPFMTNCYGNPHSRTHYYGWETEKAVEDARAQVAHLIGADPKEIIFTSGATESNNIAVKAIYVRRRPRVRIEALQSGGGQERGLRSGTLPAPLVVGLGAACDIASKEMDYDHKWMEFLSQRLIKRIFEELPNVIRNGDPVETYPGCVNLSFAFVEGESLLMALKDVALSSGSACTSASLEPSYVLRAIGTDEDLAHSSIRFGIGRFTTIEEVDYTVDKCIKHVTRLREMSPLWEMVQEGIDIKEINWSQH
;
A
#
# COMPACT_ATOMS: atom_id res chain seq x y z
N MET A 1 -69.26 29.01 -13.05
CA MET A 1 -68.69 30.37 -13.22
C MET A 1 -67.28 30.33 -12.63
N PHE A 2 -66.25 30.42 -13.49
CA PHE A 2 -64.79 30.52 -13.26
C PHE A 2 -64.09 29.43 -12.41
N LYS A 3 -63.56 28.35 -13.02
CA LYS A 3 -62.27 28.16 -13.75
C LYS A 3 -61.07 27.83 -12.85
N PHE A 4 -60.85 26.52 -12.66
CA PHE A 4 -59.55 25.93 -12.34
C PHE A 4 -58.56 26.19 -13.48
N VAL A 5 -57.38 26.73 -13.16
CA VAL A 5 -56.25 26.81 -14.09
C VAL A 5 -55.12 25.93 -13.55
N ARG A 6 -55.05 24.69 -14.06
CA ARG A 6 -53.80 23.92 -14.10
C ARG A 6 -52.87 24.63 -15.08
N LYS A 7 -51.71 25.11 -14.60
CA LYS A 7 -50.57 25.38 -15.49
C LYS A 7 -49.73 24.10 -15.56
N SER A 8 -49.92 23.39 -16.66
CA SER A 8 -49.00 22.41 -17.21
C SER A 8 -47.69 23.10 -17.60
N ALA A 9 -46.59 22.80 -16.91
CA ALA A 9 -45.26 23.03 -17.45
C ALA A 9 -44.85 21.76 -18.21
N ASN A 10 -45.11 21.76 -19.52
CA ASN A 10 -44.45 20.86 -20.46
C ASN A 10 -43.00 21.33 -20.58
N PHE A 11 -42.06 20.60 -19.98
CA PHE A 11 -40.66 20.62 -20.40
C PHE A 11 -40.33 19.25 -20.98
N PRO A 12 -39.80 19.18 -22.22
CA PRO A 12 -39.47 17.91 -22.84
C PRO A 12 -38.26 17.31 -22.14
N PHE A 13 -38.41 16.12 -21.56
CA PHE A 13 -37.30 15.23 -21.26
C PHE A 13 -36.73 14.74 -22.60
N GLN A 14 -35.77 15.48 -23.12
CA GLN A 14 -34.90 14.98 -24.19
C GLN A 14 -33.62 14.48 -23.52
N ILE A 15 -33.54 13.16 -23.36
CA ILE A 15 -32.30 12.45 -23.06
C ILE A 15 -31.36 12.73 -24.24
N CYS A 16 -30.41 13.64 -24.04
CA CYS A 16 -29.34 13.85 -24.98
C CYS A 16 -28.30 12.73 -24.75
N LEU A 17 -28.42 11.66 -25.53
CA LEU A 17 -27.32 10.73 -25.78
C LEU A 17 -26.24 11.51 -26.55
N MET A 18 -25.37 12.21 -25.84
CA MET A 18 -24.16 12.79 -26.41
C MET A 18 -23.12 11.69 -26.58
N ASN A 19 -23.23 10.97 -27.70
CA ASN A 19 -22.09 10.38 -28.37
C ASN A 19 -21.21 11.54 -28.90
N ASP A 20 -20.26 12.02 -28.11
CA ASP A 20 -19.12 12.78 -28.62
C ASP A 20 -17.96 12.79 -27.62
N ILE A 21 -17.20 11.68 -27.63
CA ILE A 21 -15.83 11.63 -27.12
C ILE A 21 -14.99 12.46 -28.09
N ARG A 22 -14.95 13.78 -27.90
CA ARG A 22 -14.02 14.68 -28.59
C ARG A 22 -14.02 16.09 -27.98
N CYS A 23 -13.76 16.20 -26.69
CA CYS A 23 -13.42 17.49 -26.09
C CYS A 23 -12.58 17.29 -24.84
N LEU A 24 -11.25 17.21 -25.04
CA LEU A 24 -10.18 17.54 -24.07
C LEU A 24 -8.75 17.32 -24.65
N THR A 25 -8.61 17.13 -25.97
CA THR A 25 -7.31 17.15 -26.66
C THR A 25 -7.22 18.41 -27.53
N ASN A 26 -6.68 19.49 -26.98
CA ASN A 26 -5.92 20.54 -27.69
C ASN A 26 -5.80 21.81 -26.84
N LEU A 27 -4.72 21.89 -26.07
CA LEU A 27 -4.06 23.17 -25.81
C LEU A 27 -2.64 23.03 -26.36
N ASN A 28 -2.49 23.49 -27.60
CA ASN A 28 -1.24 23.64 -28.35
C ASN A 28 -0.15 24.27 -27.47
N ALA A 29 1.03 23.66 -27.39
CA ALA A 29 2.08 23.79 -28.39
C ALA A 29 2.45 25.25 -28.69
N HIS A 30 3.21 25.86 -27.78
CA HIS A 30 4.11 26.95 -28.13
C HIS A 30 5.56 26.50 -28.00
N ARG A 31 6.16 26.36 -29.19
CA ARG A 31 7.58 26.29 -29.52
C ARG A 31 8.46 27.17 -28.62
N PHE A 32 9.56 26.60 -28.14
CA PHE A 32 10.88 27.22 -28.26
C PHE A 32 11.87 26.16 -28.70
N ALA A 33 12.54 26.42 -29.82
CA ALA A 33 13.53 25.54 -30.42
C ALA A 33 14.93 25.87 -29.87
N SER A 34 15.66 24.80 -29.55
CA SER A 34 17.11 24.59 -29.55
C SER A 34 18.04 25.65 -28.94
N THR A 35 18.85 25.20 -28.00
CA THR A 35 20.31 25.26 -28.15
C THR A 35 20.93 23.92 -27.73
N ALA A 36 21.76 23.37 -28.60
CA ALA A 36 22.64 22.27 -28.26
C ALA A 36 23.71 22.77 -27.28
N ALA A 37 23.86 22.10 -26.13
CA ALA A 37 25.01 22.29 -25.25
C ALA A 37 25.28 21.03 -24.40
N GLU A 38 26.45 20.45 -24.68
CA GLU A 38 27.38 19.77 -23.77
C GLU A 38 27.03 18.40 -23.15
N LYS A 39 27.77 17.38 -23.63
CA LYS A 39 28.07 16.16 -22.88
C LYS A 39 28.81 16.54 -21.58
N GLY A 40 28.16 16.45 -20.43
CA GLY A 40 28.84 16.56 -19.14
C GLY A 40 27.90 16.66 -17.94
N LYS A 41 28.06 15.73 -16.99
CA LYS A 41 27.39 15.56 -15.69
C LYS A 41 25.97 14.99 -15.71
N PHE A 42 25.84 13.81 -15.10
CA PHE A 42 24.57 13.18 -14.78
C PHE A 42 23.76 14.07 -13.83
N SER A 43 22.54 14.42 -14.23
CA SER A 43 21.56 15.07 -13.36
C SER A 43 20.33 14.15 -13.28
N ILE A 44 20.09 13.59 -12.09
CA ILE A 44 18.85 12.83 -11.77
C ILE A 44 17.60 13.72 -11.97
N LYS A 45 17.77 15.04 -11.98
CA LYS A 45 16.69 16.02 -12.10
C LYS A 45 16.10 16.10 -13.51
N ASP A 46 16.81 15.67 -14.54
CA ASP A 46 16.47 16.06 -15.93
C ASP A 46 15.58 15.06 -16.70
N GLU A 47 15.28 13.86 -16.15
CA GLU A 47 14.23 12.99 -16.70
C GLU A 47 12.86 13.49 -16.22
N ILE A 48 12.16 14.32 -16.98
CA ILE A 48 10.77 14.73 -16.68
C ILE A 48 9.86 13.55 -17.05
N SER A 49 9.25 12.93 -16.05
CA SER A 49 8.17 11.96 -16.25
C SER A 49 6.84 12.71 -16.29
N ASP A 50 6.19 12.71 -17.46
CA ASP A 50 4.83 13.19 -17.62
C ASP A 50 3.86 12.12 -17.10
N GLY A 51 3.44 12.21 -15.83
CA GLY A 51 2.45 11.30 -15.27
C GLY A 51 2.50 11.15 -13.74
N ARG A 52 1.64 10.28 -13.22
CA ARG A 52 1.74 9.78 -11.84
C ARG A 52 2.72 8.61 -11.81
N PRO A 53 3.54 8.47 -10.76
CA PRO A 53 4.42 7.33 -10.62
C PRO A 53 3.64 6.02 -10.48
N LEU A 54 4.26 4.92 -10.90
CA LEU A 54 3.74 3.57 -10.67
C LEU A 54 3.73 3.27 -9.17
N TYR A 55 2.77 2.48 -8.69
CA TYR A 55 2.65 2.18 -7.26
C TYR A 55 3.07 0.75 -6.94
N LEU A 56 4.31 0.58 -6.47
CA LEU A 56 4.85 -0.69 -5.98
C LEU A 56 5.18 -0.59 -4.48
N ASP A 57 4.27 -0.03 -3.69
CA ASP A 57 4.40 0.10 -2.24
C ASP A 57 3.16 -0.40 -1.49
N ALA A 58 2.56 -1.49 -2.00
CA ALA A 58 1.32 -2.06 -1.47
C ALA A 58 1.36 -2.47 0.02
N GLN A 59 2.55 -2.67 0.61
CA GLN A 59 2.69 -2.95 2.05
C GLN A 59 2.68 -1.70 2.92
N ALA A 60 2.85 -0.50 2.36
CA ALA A 60 2.60 0.73 3.10
C ALA A 60 1.09 0.99 3.19
N THR A 61 0.41 0.95 2.05
CA THR A 61 -1.06 0.96 1.98
C THR A 61 -1.52 0.43 0.62
N THR A 62 -2.79 0.08 0.49
CA THR A 62 -3.37 -0.43 -0.76
C THR A 62 -4.43 0.52 -1.30
N PRO A 63 -4.57 0.67 -2.63
CA PRO A 63 -5.71 1.38 -3.20
C PRO A 63 -7.02 0.67 -2.83
N LEU A 64 -8.07 1.46 -2.61
CA LEU A 64 -9.40 0.94 -2.28
C LEU A 64 -10.00 0.20 -3.49
N ASP A 65 -10.48 -1.03 -3.29
CA ASP A 65 -11.20 -1.75 -4.33
C ASP A 65 -12.53 -1.00 -4.65
N PRO A 66 -12.85 -0.73 -5.93
CA PRO A 66 -14.07 -0.02 -6.29
C PRO A 66 -15.34 -0.65 -5.73
N ARG A 67 -15.38 -1.98 -5.58
CA ARG A 67 -16.51 -2.70 -4.98
C ARG A 67 -16.64 -2.42 -3.49
N VAL A 68 -15.53 -2.22 -2.80
CA VAL A 68 -15.55 -1.80 -1.39
C VAL A 68 -16.10 -0.39 -1.28
N LEU A 69 -15.63 0.54 -2.12
CA LEU A 69 -16.15 1.91 -2.14
C LEU A 69 -17.66 1.94 -2.38
N ASP A 70 -18.15 1.20 -3.36
CA ASP A 70 -19.59 1.09 -3.66
C ASP A 70 -20.42 0.66 -2.43
N ARG A 71 -19.90 -0.28 -1.63
CA ARG A 71 -20.54 -0.73 -0.39
C ARG A 71 -20.51 0.31 0.73
N MET A 72 -19.50 1.18 0.76
CA MET A 72 -19.35 2.24 1.75
C MET A 72 -20.27 3.44 1.48
N MET A 73 -20.44 3.81 0.21
CA MET A 73 -21.12 5.04 -0.22
C MET A 73 -22.53 5.25 0.37
N PRO A 74 -23.41 4.23 0.49
CA PRO A 74 -24.73 4.39 1.11
C PRO A 74 -24.66 4.92 2.55
N PHE A 75 -23.68 4.47 3.33
CA PHE A 75 -23.52 4.84 4.74
C PHE A 75 -22.87 6.23 4.93
N MET A 76 -22.31 6.79 3.87
CA MET A 76 -21.78 8.16 3.85
C MET A 76 -22.82 9.18 3.41
N THR A 77 -23.93 8.73 2.82
CA THR A 77 -24.93 9.61 2.19
C THR A 77 -26.29 9.51 2.85
N ASN A 78 -26.94 8.35 2.78
CA ASN A 78 -28.35 8.18 3.17
C ASN A 78 -28.52 7.32 4.44
N CYS A 79 -27.64 6.34 4.68
CA CYS A 79 -27.67 5.42 5.83
C CYS A 79 -26.64 5.83 6.91
N TYR A 80 -26.72 7.08 7.39
CA TYR A 80 -25.71 7.69 8.28
C TYR A 80 -26.01 7.49 9.78
N GLY A 81 -26.98 6.64 10.14
CA GLY A 81 -27.40 6.46 11.52
C GLY A 81 -26.31 5.88 12.42
N ASN A 82 -26.34 6.21 13.71
CA ASN A 82 -25.42 5.61 14.69
C ASN A 82 -25.91 4.18 15.02
N PRO A 83 -25.08 3.13 14.88
CA PRO A 83 -25.49 1.75 15.17
C PRO A 83 -25.87 1.51 16.64
N HIS A 84 -25.54 2.42 17.56
CA HIS A 84 -25.94 2.33 18.96
C HIS A 84 -27.31 2.97 19.25
N SER A 85 -27.93 3.63 18.28
CA SER A 85 -29.27 4.22 18.43
C SER A 85 -30.36 3.14 18.36
N ARG A 86 -30.91 2.74 19.51
CA ARG A 86 -31.88 1.64 19.59
C ARG A 86 -33.33 2.02 19.32
N THR A 87 -33.65 3.31 19.20
CA THR A 87 -35.05 3.80 19.21
C THR A 87 -35.63 4.11 17.83
N HIS A 88 -34.82 4.13 16.78
CA HIS A 88 -35.27 4.54 15.45
C HIS A 88 -34.62 3.74 14.33
N TYR A 89 -35.29 3.72 13.17
CA TYR A 89 -34.90 2.94 12.00
C TYR A 89 -33.45 3.16 11.55
N TYR A 90 -32.98 4.42 11.53
CA TYR A 90 -31.59 4.73 11.13
C TYR A 90 -30.53 4.00 11.96
N GLY A 91 -30.81 3.68 13.23
CA GLY A 91 -29.86 2.93 14.05
C GLY A 91 -29.92 1.44 13.76
N TRP A 92 -31.12 0.89 13.56
CA TRP A 92 -31.33 -0.53 13.27
C TRP A 92 -30.75 -0.94 11.92
N GLU A 93 -30.89 -0.11 10.87
CA GLU A 93 -30.31 -0.40 9.57
C GLU A 93 -28.77 -0.38 9.60
N THR A 94 -28.18 0.56 10.34
CA THR A 94 -26.72 0.64 10.50
C THR A 94 -26.18 -0.48 11.38
N GLU A 95 -26.88 -0.83 12.47
CA GLU A 95 -26.51 -1.96 13.33
C GLU A 95 -26.48 -3.26 12.55
N LYS A 96 -27.51 -3.51 11.72
CA LYS A 96 -27.54 -4.68 10.84
C LYS A 96 -26.33 -4.71 9.90
N ALA A 97 -26.00 -3.59 9.26
CA ALA A 97 -24.86 -3.52 8.35
C ALA A 97 -23.51 -3.77 9.05
N VAL A 98 -23.36 -3.30 10.28
CA VAL A 98 -22.18 -3.56 11.13
C VAL A 98 -22.06 -5.04 11.46
N GLU A 99 -23.16 -5.71 11.82
CA GLU A 99 -23.15 -7.14 12.15
C GLU A 99 -22.94 -8.02 10.91
N ASP A 100 -23.49 -7.64 9.75
CA ASP A 100 -23.21 -8.29 8.47
C ASP A 100 -21.70 -8.20 8.14
N ALA A 101 -21.09 -7.01 8.31
CA ALA A 101 -19.66 -6.82 8.11
C ALA A 101 -18.82 -7.64 9.10
N ARG A 102 -19.26 -7.73 10.37
CA ARG A 102 -18.62 -8.56 11.40
C ARG A 102 -18.61 -10.03 11.01
N ALA A 103 -19.71 -10.53 10.45
CA ALA A 103 -19.81 -11.89 9.95
C ALA A 103 -18.87 -12.15 8.75
N GLN A 104 -18.73 -11.19 7.84
CA GLN A 104 -17.80 -11.28 6.70
C GLN A 104 -16.34 -11.39 7.15
N VAL A 105 -15.92 -10.57 8.12
CA VAL A 105 -14.58 -10.65 8.73
C VAL A 105 -14.38 -12.00 9.41
N ALA A 106 -15.34 -12.44 10.21
CA ALA A 106 -15.29 -13.71 10.93
C ALA A 106 -15.16 -14.91 9.97
N HIS A 107 -15.92 -14.88 8.87
CA HIS A 107 -15.90 -15.93 7.85
C HIS A 107 -14.52 -16.10 7.21
N LEU A 108 -13.83 -14.99 6.89
CA LEU A 108 -12.50 -15.02 6.27
C LEU A 108 -11.46 -15.75 7.12
N ILE A 109 -11.50 -15.57 8.44
CA ILE A 109 -10.51 -16.14 9.38
C ILE A 109 -11.01 -17.38 10.11
N GLY A 110 -12.23 -17.85 9.83
CA GLY A 110 -12.83 -19.02 10.50
C GLY A 110 -13.16 -18.80 11.99
N ALA A 111 -13.48 -17.57 12.40
CA ALA A 111 -13.82 -17.22 13.78
C ALA A 111 -15.35 -17.12 14.00
N ASP A 112 -15.79 -17.07 15.26
CA ASP A 112 -17.16 -16.67 15.57
C ASP A 112 -17.28 -15.13 15.43
N PRO A 113 -18.36 -14.58 14.83
CA PRO A 113 -18.58 -13.13 14.79
C PRO A 113 -18.49 -12.47 16.17
N LYS A 114 -18.76 -13.23 17.25
CA LYS A 114 -18.62 -12.77 18.62
C LYS A 114 -17.19 -12.52 19.08
N GLU A 115 -16.21 -13.04 18.38
CA GLU A 115 -14.79 -12.86 18.68
C GLU A 115 -14.21 -11.64 17.97
N ILE A 116 -14.94 -11.09 17.00
CA ILE A 116 -14.50 -9.92 16.24
C ILE A 116 -14.82 -8.64 17.01
N ILE A 117 -13.77 -7.83 17.25
CA ILE A 117 -13.84 -6.51 17.87
C ILE A 117 -13.28 -5.48 16.88
N PHE A 118 -14.08 -4.48 16.53
CA PHE A 118 -13.63 -3.39 15.67
C PHE A 118 -12.79 -2.37 16.43
N THR A 119 -11.67 -1.99 15.83
CA THR A 119 -10.73 -0.97 16.33
C THR A 119 -10.47 0.05 15.21
N SER A 120 -9.67 1.09 15.47
CA SER A 120 -9.26 2.05 14.44
C SER A 120 -8.20 1.51 13.47
N GLY A 121 -7.56 0.38 13.78
CA GLY A 121 -6.54 -0.23 12.93
C GLY A 121 -5.68 -1.27 13.64
N ALA A 122 -4.70 -1.82 12.92
CA ALA A 122 -3.83 -2.87 13.42
C ALA A 122 -3.00 -2.42 14.64
N THR A 123 -2.57 -1.14 14.69
CA THR A 123 -1.81 -0.59 15.83
C THR A 123 -2.61 -0.59 17.13
N GLU A 124 -3.89 -0.19 17.09
CA GLU A 124 -4.79 -0.25 18.25
C GLU A 124 -5.03 -1.71 18.65
N SER A 125 -5.28 -2.58 17.67
CA SER A 125 -5.50 -4.02 17.88
C SER A 125 -4.32 -4.69 18.57
N ASN A 126 -3.08 -4.43 18.11
CA ASN A 126 -1.85 -4.95 18.72
C ASN A 126 -1.68 -4.44 20.15
N ASN A 127 -1.98 -3.15 20.40
CA ASN A 127 -1.93 -2.60 21.76
C ASN A 127 -2.93 -3.28 22.70
N ILE A 128 -4.17 -3.49 22.26
CA ILE A 128 -5.20 -4.18 23.04
C ILE A 128 -4.76 -5.62 23.33
N ALA A 129 -4.34 -6.37 22.30
CA ALA A 129 -3.96 -7.77 22.43
C ALA A 129 -2.72 -7.98 23.31
N VAL A 130 -1.62 -7.26 23.05
CA VAL A 130 -0.36 -7.44 23.79
C VAL A 130 -0.49 -6.99 25.23
N LYS A 131 -1.16 -5.84 25.48
CA LYS A 131 -1.40 -5.38 26.87
C LYS A 131 -2.34 -6.32 27.63
N ALA A 132 -3.30 -6.96 26.93
CA ALA A 132 -4.13 -8.01 27.52
C ALA A 132 -3.35 -9.31 27.81
N ILE A 133 -2.34 -9.69 27.03
CA ILE A 133 -1.53 -10.89 27.28
C ILE A 133 -0.52 -10.70 28.41
N TYR A 134 -0.02 -9.47 28.62
CA TYR A 134 0.81 -9.16 29.80
C TYR A 134 0.04 -9.38 31.12
N VAL A 135 -1.28 -9.49 31.04
CA VAL A 135 -2.17 -9.94 32.11
C VAL A 135 -2.21 -11.49 32.11
N ARG A 136 -1.27 -12.08 32.87
CA ARG A 136 -1.03 -13.53 33.18
C ARG A 136 -2.26 -14.47 33.06
N ARG A 137 -2.05 -15.74 32.62
CA ARG A 137 -3.01 -16.88 32.40
C ARG A 137 -4.20 -17.08 33.38
N ARG A 138 -4.19 -16.48 34.57
CA ARG A 138 -5.34 -16.30 35.46
C ARG A 138 -5.19 -14.96 36.17
N PRO A 139 -5.67 -13.87 35.59
CA PRO A 139 -5.63 -12.62 36.31
C PRO A 139 -6.68 -12.66 37.40
N ARG A 140 -6.28 -12.37 38.63
CA ARG A 140 -7.22 -12.09 39.73
C ARG A 140 -8.01 -10.78 39.50
N VAL A 141 -7.74 -10.10 38.39
CA VAL A 141 -8.17 -8.75 38.07
C VAL A 141 -8.88 -8.80 36.72
N ARG A 142 -10.07 -8.19 36.63
CA ARG A 142 -10.79 -8.04 35.36
C ARG A 142 -9.94 -7.19 34.41
N ILE A 143 -9.81 -7.63 33.16
CA ILE A 143 -9.18 -6.82 32.11
C ILE A 143 -10.09 -5.63 31.88
N GLU A 144 -9.59 -4.43 32.17
CA GLU A 144 -10.27 -3.19 31.85
C GLU A 144 -9.94 -2.79 30.41
N ALA A 145 -10.92 -2.22 29.71
CA ALA A 145 -10.71 -1.68 28.38
C ALA A 145 -9.63 -0.59 28.41
N LEU A 146 -8.73 -0.60 27.44
CA LEU A 146 -7.77 0.49 27.26
C LEU A 146 -8.47 1.82 26.95
N GLN A 147 -9.63 1.75 26.31
CA GLN A 147 -10.45 2.89 25.96
C GLN A 147 -11.72 2.94 26.82
N SER A 148 -11.71 3.83 27.82
CA SER A 148 -12.86 4.13 28.67
C SER A 148 -14.00 4.78 27.88
N GLY A 149 -15.25 4.46 28.23
CA GLY A 149 -16.42 5.05 27.59
C GLY A 149 -17.71 4.24 27.82
N GLY A 150 -18.62 4.29 26.86
CA GLY A 150 -19.98 3.74 26.98
C GLY A 150 -20.10 2.21 26.88
N GLY A 151 -18.98 1.47 26.87
CA GLY A 151 -19.01 0.01 26.87
C GLY A 151 -19.40 -0.63 25.54
N GLN A 152 -19.19 0.06 24.41
CA GLN A 152 -19.31 -0.51 23.07
C GLN A 152 -18.36 -1.71 22.87
N GLU A 153 -18.58 -2.49 21.80
CA GLU A 153 -17.78 -3.69 21.48
C GLU A 153 -17.59 -4.62 22.69
N ARG A 154 -18.71 -4.94 23.36
CA ARG A 154 -18.76 -5.82 24.56
C ARG A 154 -17.92 -5.31 25.74
N GLY A 155 -17.72 -4.00 25.82
CA GLY A 155 -16.92 -3.38 26.87
C GLY A 155 -15.41 -3.51 26.68
N LEU A 156 -14.93 -3.98 25.51
CA LEU A 156 -13.51 -4.09 25.20
C LEU A 156 -12.97 -2.86 24.46
N ARG A 157 -13.82 -2.20 23.66
CA ARG A 157 -13.45 -1.00 22.90
C ARG A 157 -14.62 -0.04 22.85
N SER A 158 -14.58 0.98 23.73
CA SER A 158 -15.62 2.02 23.77
C SER A 158 -15.52 2.98 22.58
N GLY A 159 -16.61 3.64 22.25
CA GLY A 159 -16.69 4.63 21.18
C GLY A 159 -17.59 4.20 20.03
N THR A 160 -18.12 5.18 19.30
CA THR A 160 -19.01 4.95 18.17
C THR A 160 -18.30 4.14 17.08
N LEU A 161 -18.99 3.14 16.53
CA LEU A 161 -18.51 2.39 15.39
C LEU A 161 -18.64 3.23 14.10
N PRO A 162 -17.54 3.42 13.34
CA PRO A 162 -17.58 4.13 12.07
C PRO A 162 -18.18 3.22 10.99
N ALA A 163 -19.51 3.21 10.89
CA ALA A 163 -20.25 2.28 10.04
C ALA A 163 -19.75 2.20 8.57
N PRO A 164 -19.43 3.31 7.87
CA PRO A 164 -18.87 3.22 6.52
C PRO A 164 -17.55 2.43 6.48
N LEU A 165 -16.66 2.62 7.46
CA LEU A 165 -15.37 1.95 7.50
C LEU A 165 -15.52 0.46 7.86
N VAL A 166 -16.43 0.15 8.80
CA VAL A 166 -16.72 -1.23 9.19
C VAL A 166 -17.32 -2.01 8.02
N VAL A 167 -18.29 -1.43 7.31
CA VAL A 167 -18.87 -2.03 6.10
C VAL A 167 -17.82 -2.19 5.01
N GLY A 168 -16.94 -1.20 4.84
CA GLY A 168 -15.82 -1.29 3.90
C GLY A 168 -14.88 -2.46 4.23
N LEU A 169 -14.51 -2.61 5.51
CA LEU A 169 -13.68 -3.72 5.97
C LEU A 169 -14.34 -5.08 5.74
N GLY A 170 -15.63 -5.22 6.09
CA GLY A 170 -16.39 -6.45 5.83
C GLY A 170 -16.44 -6.80 4.33
N ALA A 171 -16.72 -5.80 3.49
CA ALA A 171 -16.71 -5.98 2.03
C ALA A 171 -15.33 -6.38 1.50
N ALA A 172 -14.26 -5.78 2.02
CA ALA A 172 -12.89 -6.14 1.65
C ALA A 172 -12.57 -7.60 2.04
N CYS A 173 -12.99 -8.05 3.23
CA CYS A 173 -12.82 -9.42 3.68
C CYS A 173 -13.63 -10.43 2.85
N ASP A 174 -14.87 -10.09 2.47
CA ASP A 174 -15.70 -10.93 1.60
C ASP A 174 -15.16 -11.04 0.18
N ILE A 175 -14.56 -9.98 -0.35
CA ILE A 175 -13.87 -10.03 -1.65
C ILE A 175 -12.59 -10.86 -1.52
N ALA A 176 -11.81 -10.65 -0.46
CA ALA A 176 -10.58 -11.40 -0.22
C ALA A 176 -10.87 -12.91 -0.12
N SER A 177 -11.92 -13.34 0.58
CA SER A 177 -12.24 -14.78 0.69
C SER A 177 -12.54 -15.44 -0.67
N LYS A 178 -13.01 -14.67 -1.66
CA LYS A 178 -13.33 -15.16 -3.01
C LYS A 178 -12.15 -15.10 -3.97
N GLU A 179 -11.27 -14.13 -3.81
CA GLU A 179 -10.20 -13.82 -4.77
C GLU A 179 -8.80 -14.17 -4.27
N MET A 180 -8.62 -14.56 -3.01
CA MET A 180 -7.30 -14.82 -2.41
C MET A 180 -6.47 -15.81 -3.23
N ASP A 181 -7.05 -16.92 -3.69
CA ASP A 181 -6.33 -17.92 -4.49
C ASP A 181 -5.88 -17.38 -5.85
N TYR A 182 -6.70 -16.55 -6.48
CA TYR A 182 -6.37 -15.91 -7.74
C TYR A 182 -5.29 -14.85 -7.55
N ASP A 183 -5.50 -13.95 -6.60
CA ASP A 183 -4.57 -12.86 -6.26
C ASP A 183 -3.20 -13.42 -5.85
N HIS A 184 -3.18 -14.50 -5.07
CA HIS A 184 -1.93 -15.13 -4.64
C HIS A 184 -1.13 -15.66 -5.83
N LYS A 185 -1.78 -16.39 -6.75
CA LYS A 185 -1.13 -16.89 -7.98
C LYS A 185 -0.66 -15.75 -8.89
N TRP A 186 -1.45 -14.67 -8.97
CA TRP A 186 -1.09 -13.50 -9.75
C TRP A 186 0.16 -12.80 -9.18
N MET A 187 0.18 -12.55 -7.86
CA MET A 187 1.33 -11.96 -7.19
C MET A 187 2.57 -12.85 -7.22
N GLU A 188 2.38 -14.17 -7.12
CA GLU A 188 3.47 -15.14 -7.27
C GLU A 188 4.08 -15.06 -8.68
N PHE A 189 3.26 -15.03 -9.72
CA PHE A 189 3.73 -14.87 -11.10
C PHE A 189 4.52 -13.56 -11.30
N LEU A 190 3.97 -12.43 -10.82
CA LEU A 190 4.63 -11.13 -10.95
C LEU A 190 5.92 -11.03 -10.14
N SER A 191 5.94 -11.55 -8.91
CA SER A 191 7.13 -11.52 -8.05
C SER A 191 8.24 -12.40 -8.60
N GLN A 192 7.93 -13.60 -9.12
CA GLN A 192 8.90 -14.46 -9.79
C GLN A 192 9.47 -13.80 -11.04
N ARG A 193 8.64 -13.13 -11.84
CA ARG A 193 9.09 -12.36 -13.02
C ARG A 193 10.05 -11.23 -12.63
N LEU A 194 9.71 -10.45 -11.60
CA LEU A 194 10.54 -9.36 -11.09
C LEU A 194 11.90 -9.87 -10.60
N ILE A 195 11.89 -10.89 -9.73
CA ILE A 195 13.11 -11.45 -9.13
C ILE A 195 13.99 -12.07 -10.20
N LYS A 196 13.42 -12.91 -11.08
CA LYS A 196 14.18 -13.62 -12.10
C LYS A 196 14.94 -12.66 -13.00
N ARG A 197 14.27 -11.65 -13.55
CA ARG A 197 14.92 -10.68 -14.44
C ARG A 197 16.01 -9.87 -13.75
N ILE A 198 15.77 -9.41 -12.52
CA ILE A 198 16.79 -8.68 -11.75
C ILE A 198 18.03 -9.56 -11.51
N PHE A 199 17.85 -10.82 -11.14
CA PHE A 199 18.96 -11.74 -10.85
C PHE A 199 19.73 -12.16 -12.11
N GLU A 200 19.06 -12.25 -13.26
CA GLU A 200 19.70 -12.57 -14.54
C GLU A 200 20.55 -11.42 -15.08
N GLU A 201 20.13 -10.16 -14.86
CA GLU A 201 20.78 -8.98 -15.44
C GLU A 201 21.74 -8.24 -14.47
N LEU A 202 21.55 -8.37 -13.15
CA LEU A 202 22.37 -7.68 -12.15
C LEU A 202 23.15 -8.66 -11.25
N PRO A 203 24.50 -8.58 -11.21
CA PRO A 203 25.29 -9.33 -10.24
C PRO A 203 25.17 -8.72 -8.83
N ASN A 204 25.57 -9.46 -7.80
CA ASN A 204 25.64 -8.99 -6.40
C ASN A 204 24.32 -8.38 -5.88
N VAL A 205 23.19 -8.99 -6.25
CA VAL A 205 21.87 -8.70 -5.67
C VAL A 205 21.51 -9.81 -4.70
N ILE A 206 21.04 -9.44 -3.51
CA ILE A 206 20.69 -10.38 -2.44
C ILE A 206 19.20 -10.25 -2.16
N ARG A 207 18.49 -11.38 -2.09
CA ARG A 207 17.10 -11.40 -1.63
C ARG A 207 17.07 -11.50 -0.11
N ASN A 208 16.37 -10.59 0.54
CA ASN A 208 16.17 -10.62 1.98
C ASN A 208 14.94 -11.45 2.33
N GLY A 209 15.13 -12.44 3.21
CA GLY A 209 14.10 -13.40 3.61
C GLY A 209 14.22 -14.76 2.91
N ASP A 210 13.50 -15.74 3.44
CA ASP A 210 13.49 -17.11 2.91
C ASP A 210 12.85 -17.14 1.49
N PRO A 211 13.42 -17.85 0.51
CA PRO A 211 12.83 -17.96 -0.82
C PRO A 211 11.58 -18.85 -0.88
N VAL A 212 11.40 -19.76 0.08
CA VAL A 212 10.30 -20.72 0.18
C VAL A 212 9.21 -20.18 1.11
N GLU A 213 9.57 -19.81 2.34
CA GLU A 213 8.61 -19.37 3.37
C GLU A 213 8.41 -17.85 3.31
N THR A 214 7.66 -17.39 2.31
CA THR A 214 7.54 -15.97 1.98
C THR A 214 6.19 -15.59 1.39
N TYR A 215 5.80 -14.31 1.56
CA TYR A 215 4.63 -13.76 0.90
C TYR A 215 5.04 -13.16 -0.45
N PRO A 216 4.48 -13.63 -1.58
CA PRO A 216 4.93 -13.22 -2.92
C PRO A 216 4.74 -11.73 -3.21
N GLY A 217 3.73 -11.09 -2.60
CA GLY A 217 3.48 -9.66 -2.83
C GLY A 217 4.51 -8.72 -2.19
N CYS A 218 5.44 -9.21 -1.36
CA CYS A 218 6.49 -8.40 -0.73
C CYS A 218 7.87 -8.93 -1.10
N VAL A 219 8.52 -8.29 -2.07
CA VAL A 219 9.88 -8.64 -2.49
C VAL A 219 10.86 -7.62 -1.92
N ASN A 220 11.86 -8.07 -1.16
CA ASN A 220 12.90 -7.19 -0.63
C ASN A 220 14.29 -7.62 -1.15
N LEU A 221 14.98 -6.72 -1.84
CA LEU A 221 16.28 -6.96 -2.46
C LEU A 221 17.31 -5.93 -2.00
N SER A 222 18.51 -6.37 -1.63
CA SER A 222 19.68 -5.52 -1.41
C SER A 222 20.54 -5.47 -2.66
N PHE A 223 20.89 -4.26 -3.08
CA PHE A 223 21.74 -4.00 -4.24
C PHE A 223 23.13 -3.58 -3.76
N ALA A 224 24.08 -4.52 -3.72
CA ALA A 224 25.42 -4.21 -3.25
C ALA A 224 26.08 -3.10 -4.09
N PHE A 225 26.90 -2.28 -3.43
CA PHE A 225 27.70 -1.18 -4.00
C PHE A 225 26.90 -0.01 -4.55
N VAL A 226 25.62 0.10 -4.15
CA VAL A 226 24.72 1.20 -4.48
C VAL A 226 24.15 1.78 -3.19
N GLU A 227 24.03 3.09 -3.11
CA GLU A 227 23.33 3.74 -1.99
C GLU A 227 21.81 3.74 -2.23
N GLY A 228 21.02 3.27 -1.26
CA GLY A 228 19.58 3.07 -1.44
C GLY A 228 18.79 4.36 -1.66
N GLU A 229 19.17 5.47 -1.03
CA GLU A 229 18.53 6.78 -1.26
C GLU A 229 18.76 7.26 -2.70
N SER A 230 19.99 7.15 -3.19
CA SER A 230 20.36 7.46 -4.57
C SER A 230 19.56 6.61 -5.56
N LEU A 231 19.32 5.33 -5.24
CA LEU A 231 18.50 4.44 -6.07
C LEU A 231 17.01 4.82 -6.04
N LEU A 232 16.44 5.16 -4.88
CA LEU A 232 15.06 5.65 -4.77
C LEU A 232 14.86 6.96 -5.53
N MET A 233 15.82 7.89 -5.42
CA MET A 233 15.80 9.15 -6.18
C MET A 233 15.90 8.92 -7.69
N ALA A 234 16.66 7.91 -8.12
CA ALA A 234 16.76 7.51 -9.51
C ALA A 234 15.45 6.87 -10.01
N LEU A 235 14.76 6.11 -9.16
CA LEU A 235 13.46 5.46 -9.43
C LEU A 235 12.26 6.35 -9.10
N LYS A 236 12.36 7.67 -9.29
CA LYS A 236 11.27 8.63 -8.98
C LYS A 236 9.94 8.36 -9.70
N ASP A 237 9.97 7.61 -10.80
CA ASP A 237 8.78 7.22 -11.58
C ASP A 237 8.04 6.02 -10.96
N VAL A 238 8.58 5.43 -9.88
CA VAL A 238 8.03 4.26 -9.20
C VAL A 238 8.04 4.51 -7.69
N ALA A 239 6.87 4.50 -7.06
CA ALA A 239 6.73 4.58 -5.61
C ALA A 239 7.20 3.26 -4.98
N LEU A 240 8.29 3.34 -4.23
CA LEU A 240 8.99 2.24 -3.56
C LEU A 240 9.41 2.68 -2.15
N SER A 241 9.86 1.73 -1.33
CA SER A 241 10.37 1.97 0.01
C SER A 241 11.69 1.26 0.26
N SER A 242 12.66 1.88 0.94
CA SER A 242 13.93 1.24 1.34
C SER A 242 13.90 0.63 2.75
N GLY A 243 13.00 1.11 3.62
CA GLY A 243 12.87 0.69 5.01
C GLY A 243 11.62 -0.13 5.32
N SER A 244 11.34 -0.32 6.61
CA SER A 244 10.03 -0.79 7.07
C SER A 244 8.92 0.18 6.63
N ALA A 245 7.74 -0.34 6.25
CA ALA A 245 6.58 0.41 5.71
C ALA A 245 6.18 1.69 6.48
N CYS A 246 6.62 1.87 7.72
CA CYS A 246 6.11 2.89 8.64
C CYS A 246 7.19 3.78 9.27
N THR A 247 8.45 3.70 8.84
CA THR A 247 9.51 4.60 9.34
C THR A 247 9.51 5.89 8.53
N SER A 248 8.88 6.94 9.05
CA SER A 248 8.68 8.22 8.36
C SER A 248 9.78 9.27 8.60
N ALA A 249 10.78 9.02 9.47
CA ALA A 249 11.62 10.10 9.98
C ALA A 249 13.11 9.79 10.28
N SER A 250 13.55 8.53 10.30
CA SER A 250 14.92 8.17 10.70
C SER A 250 15.72 7.62 9.52
N LEU A 251 16.92 8.15 9.31
CA LEU A 251 17.92 7.67 8.33
C LEU A 251 18.54 6.32 8.72
N GLU A 252 18.12 5.75 9.85
CA GLU A 252 18.68 4.50 10.38
C GLU A 252 18.32 3.31 9.48
N PRO A 253 19.25 2.34 9.33
CA PRO A 253 18.99 1.14 8.56
C PRO A 253 17.84 0.34 9.18
N SER A 254 17.15 -0.45 8.34
CA SER A 254 16.02 -1.27 8.78
C SER A 254 16.42 -2.18 9.94
N TYR A 255 15.75 -2.00 11.10
CA TYR A 255 15.97 -2.85 12.26
C TYR A 255 15.63 -4.33 11.99
N VAL A 256 14.75 -4.61 11.02
CA VAL A 256 14.42 -5.97 10.59
C VAL A 256 15.59 -6.60 9.83
N LEU A 257 16.22 -5.85 8.92
CA LEU A 257 17.39 -6.32 8.17
C LEU A 257 18.58 -6.57 9.11
N ARG A 258 18.78 -5.67 10.08
CA ARG A 258 19.76 -5.88 11.15
C ARG A 258 19.48 -7.13 11.98
N ALA A 259 18.20 -7.41 12.27
CA ALA A 259 17.81 -8.59 13.06
C ALA A 259 18.03 -9.91 12.33
N ILE A 260 17.93 -9.95 11.00
CA ILE A 260 18.24 -11.14 10.18
C ILE A 260 19.73 -11.27 9.85
N GLY A 261 20.57 -10.34 10.33
CA GLY A 261 22.03 -10.40 10.17
C GLY A 261 22.54 -9.82 8.86
N THR A 262 21.78 -8.96 8.18
CA THR A 262 22.26 -8.23 7.00
C THR A 262 23.30 -7.20 7.43
N ASP A 263 24.42 -7.11 6.70
CA ASP A 263 25.45 -6.08 6.90
C ASP A 263 24.84 -4.67 6.77
N GLU A 264 25.36 -3.70 7.52
CA GLU A 264 24.77 -2.36 7.62
C GLU A 264 24.71 -1.65 6.25
N ASP A 265 25.77 -1.74 5.45
CA ASP A 265 25.83 -1.20 4.09
C ASP A 265 24.80 -1.84 3.15
N LEU A 266 24.54 -3.15 3.32
CA LEU A 266 23.52 -3.86 2.56
C LEU A 266 22.10 -3.48 3.02
N ALA A 267 21.91 -3.21 4.31
CA ALA A 267 20.64 -2.74 4.83
C ALA A 267 20.28 -1.35 4.27
N HIS A 268 21.25 -0.45 4.09
CA HIS A 268 21.05 0.86 3.47
C HIS A 268 20.78 0.81 1.96
N SER A 269 21.17 -0.27 1.30
CA SER A 269 21.00 -0.47 -0.15
C SER A 269 19.83 -1.40 -0.50
N SER A 270 18.93 -1.62 0.46
CA SER A 270 17.77 -2.48 0.31
C SER A 270 16.54 -1.73 -0.19
N ILE A 271 15.81 -2.34 -1.12
CA ILE A 271 14.54 -1.82 -1.65
C ILE A 271 13.47 -2.90 -1.51
N ARG A 272 12.29 -2.49 -1.04
CA ARG A 272 11.08 -3.31 -1.01
C ARG A 272 10.17 -2.92 -2.16
N PHE A 273 9.82 -3.93 -2.95
CA PHE A 273 8.83 -3.89 -4.01
C PHE A 273 7.54 -4.53 -3.52
N GLY A 274 6.48 -3.72 -3.45
CA GLY A 274 5.17 -4.13 -3.01
C GLY A 274 4.19 -4.32 -4.15
N ILE A 275 3.95 -5.59 -4.49
CA ILE A 275 3.04 -6.00 -5.55
C ILE A 275 1.64 -6.19 -4.94
N GLY A 276 0.62 -5.67 -5.62
CA GLY A 276 -0.77 -5.72 -5.19
C GLY A 276 -1.70 -6.29 -6.26
N ARG A 277 -3.00 -6.30 -5.94
CA ARG A 277 -4.08 -6.81 -6.82
C ARG A 277 -4.10 -6.13 -8.19
N PHE A 278 -3.82 -4.83 -8.22
CA PHE A 278 -3.93 -4.02 -9.44
C PHE A 278 -2.60 -3.87 -10.19
N THR A 279 -1.51 -4.47 -9.69
CA THR A 279 -0.21 -4.40 -10.36
C THR A 279 -0.26 -5.22 -11.65
N THR A 280 0.26 -4.63 -12.73
CA THR A 280 0.28 -5.19 -14.08
C THR A 280 1.66 -5.72 -14.47
N ILE A 281 1.72 -6.51 -15.54
CA ILE A 281 2.97 -7.05 -16.08
C ILE A 281 3.86 -5.91 -16.58
N GLU A 282 3.24 -4.95 -17.26
CA GLU A 282 3.90 -3.79 -17.85
C GLU A 282 4.56 -2.91 -16.78
N GLU A 283 3.89 -2.71 -15.63
CA GLU A 283 4.45 -1.98 -14.50
C GLU A 283 5.65 -2.69 -13.88
N VAL A 284 5.58 -4.02 -13.77
CA VAL A 284 6.71 -4.84 -13.27
C VAL A 284 7.88 -4.75 -14.24
N ASP A 285 7.64 -4.94 -15.54
CA ASP A 285 8.69 -4.88 -16.55
C ASP A 285 9.34 -3.51 -16.63
N TYR A 286 8.54 -2.45 -16.62
CA TYR A 286 9.05 -1.07 -16.59
C TYR A 286 9.91 -0.81 -15.35
N THR A 287 9.45 -1.27 -14.18
CA THR A 287 10.19 -1.10 -12.92
C THR A 287 11.51 -1.86 -12.95
N VAL A 288 11.52 -3.09 -13.47
CA VAL A 288 12.73 -3.91 -13.61
C VAL A 288 13.71 -3.24 -14.57
N ASP A 289 13.27 -2.80 -15.75
CA ASP A 289 14.13 -2.14 -16.75
C ASP A 289 14.78 -0.89 -16.18
N LYS A 290 13.99 -0.05 -15.48
CA LYS A 290 14.50 1.15 -14.81
C LYS A 290 15.46 0.79 -13.68
N CYS A 291 15.14 -0.21 -12.86
CA CYS A 291 16.00 -0.67 -11.77
C CYS A 291 17.38 -1.11 -12.31
N ILE A 292 17.40 -1.94 -13.35
CA ILE A 292 18.63 -2.45 -13.97
C ILE A 292 19.46 -1.30 -14.56
N LYS A 293 18.82 -0.38 -15.30
CA LYS A 293 19.46 0.81 -15.85
C LYS A 293 20.10 1.66 -14.75
N HIS A 294 19.37 1.95 -13.68
CA HIS A 294 19.82 2.84 -12.62
C HIS A 294 20.85 2.20 -11.69
N VAL A 295 20.71 0.93 -11.35
CA VAL A 295 21.72 0.19 -10.56
C VAL A 295 23.04 0.12 -11.32
N THR A 296 23.02 -0.25 -12.60
CA THR A 296 24.23 -0.29 -13.44
C THR A 296 24.92 1.07 -13.48
N ARG A 297 24.15 2.14 -13.69
CA ARG A 297 24.68 3.51 -13.73
C ARG A 297 25.24 3.99 -12.38
N LEU A 298 24.57 3.66 -11.27
CA LEU A 298 25.05 4.02 -9.94
C LEU A 298 26.33 3.26 -9.59
N ARG A 299 26.45 1.99 -10.03
CA ARG A 299 27.68 1.20 -9.90
C ARG A 299 28.84 1.77 -10.71
N GLU A 300 28.60 2.29 -11.93
CA GLU A 300 29.64 2.97 -12.73
C GLU A 300 30.24 4.21 -12.04
N MET A 301 29.51 4.82 -11.10
CA MET A 301 29.98 5.98 -10.33
C MET A 301 30.46 5.60 -8.92
N SER A 302 30.36 4.33 -8.55
CA SER A 302 30.66 3.84 -7.21
C SER A 302 32.13 3.41 -7.11
N PRO A 303 32.97 4.05 -6.28
CA PRO A 303 34.37 3.64 -6.11
C PRO A 303 34.47 2.24 -5.49
N LEU A 304 33.47 1.84 -4.69
CA LEU A 304 33.39 0.48 -4.14
C LEU A 304 33.20 -0.57 -5.24
N TRP A 305 32.45 -0.24 -6.29
CA TRP A 305 32.25 -1.15 -7.41
C TRP A 305 33.52 -1.29 -8.26
N GLU A 306 34.24 -0.20 -8.50
CA GLU A 306 35.53 -0.22 -9.21
C GLU A 306 36.55 -1.14 -8.50
N MET A 307 36.68 -1.02 -7.18
CA MET A 307 37.55 -1.88 -6.36
C MET A 307 37.19 -3.38 -6.49
N VAL A 308 35.90 -3.72 -6.50
CA VAL A 308 35.44 -5.10 -6.67
C VAL A 308 35.72 -5.62 -8.08
N GLN A 309 35.60 -4.79 -9.11
CA GLN A 309 35.96 -5.16 -10.47
C GLN A 309 37.47 -5.39 -10.64
N GLU A 310 38.29 -4.68 -9.86
CA GLU A 310 39.74 -4.90 -9.77
C GLU A 310 40.13 -6.12 -8.92
N GLY A 311 39.17 -6.77 -8.27
CA GLY A 311 39.38 -7.96 -7.44
C GLY A 311 39.86 -7.67 -6.01
N ILE A 312 39.70 -6.43 -5.53
CA ILE A 312 40.06 -6.02 -4.17
C ILE A 312 38.93 -6.42 -3.21
N ASP A 313 39.28 -7.11 -2.11
CA ASP A 313 38.30 -7.40 -1.05
C ASP A 313 38.09 -6.17 -0.17
N ILE A 314 36.87 -5.61 -0.22
CA ILE A 314 36.48 -4.43 0.55
C ILE A 314 36.55 -4.68 2.07
N LYS A 315 36.44 -5.94 2.52
CA LYS A 315 36.53 -6.29 3.94
C LYS A 315 37.95 -6.17 4.49
N GLU A 316 38.96 -6.13 3.63
CA GLU A 316 40.36 -5.97 4.02
C GLU A 316 40.79 -4.50 4.08
N ILE A 317 39.95 -3.57 3.59
CA ILE A 317 40.23 -2.14 3.60
C ILE A 317 39.97 -1.56 4.99
N ASN A 318 40.99 -0.93 5.57
CA ASN A 318 40.90 -0.30 6.88
C ASN A 318 40.27 1.09 6.73
N TRP A 319 38.94 1.15 6.83
CA TRP A 319 38.18 2.40 6.72
C TRP A 319 38.51 3.35 7.87
N SER A 320 38.87 4.60 7.56
CA SER A 320 39.05 5.63 8.58
C SER A 320 37.68 5.99 9.16
N GLN A 321 37.41 5.56 10.40
CA GLN A 321 36.24 5.98 11.16
C GLN A 321 36.28 7.51 11.34
N HIS A 322 35.28 8.20 10.79
CA HIS A 322 34.95 9.57 11.17
C HIS A 322 33.84 9.54 12.23
#